data_AF-A0A0C2ITS6-F1
#
_entry.id   AF-A0A0C2ITS6-F1
#
_cell.length_a   1.000
_cell.length_b   1.000
_cell.length_c   1.000
_cell.angle_alpha   90.00
_cell.angle_beta   90.00
_cell.angle_gamma   90.00
#
_symmetry.space_group_name_H-M   'P 1'
#
loop_
_entity.id
_entity.type
_entity.pdbx_description
1 polymer ?
#
loop_
_entity_poly.entity_id
_entity_poly.type
_entity_poly.pdbx_seq_one_letter_code
_entity_poly.pdbx_strand_id
1 'polypeptide(L)'
;MAIQDCFIFGHKFGTVYHDEEKQEAFYKRGDEIREQHRKSHTCAKTSFNLSEYEDNIQKAFKDYDKFNINKDLPVFGEITYTCTWLLTLAACRKCIDVYGHLCEFLKDKQREVVAP
;
A
#
# COMPACT_ATOMS: atom_id res chain seq x y z
N MET A 1 7.90 -9.58 6.41
CA MET A 1 8.73 -9.63 5.20
C MET A 1 8.08 -10.55 4.16
N ALA A 2 8.20 -11.88 4.20
CA ALA A 2 7.67 -12.76 3.12
C ALA A 2 6.20 -12.55 2.68
N ILE A 3 5.25 -12.34 3.61
CA ILE A 3 3.83 -12.07 3.27
C ILE A 3 3.70 -10.77 2.46
N GLN A 4 4.42 -9.72 2.85
CA GLN A 4 4.34 -8.40 2.22
C GLN A 4 4.94 -8.44 0.82
N ASP A 5 6.09 -9.12 0.68
CA ASP A 5 6.74 -9.30 -0.61
C ASP A 5 5.80 -9.99 -1.60
N CYS A 6 5.05 -11.00 -1.15
CA CYS A 6 4.03 -11.66 -1.97
C CYS A 6 3.00 -10.66 -2.51
N PHE A 7 2.42 -9.80 -1.69
CA PHE A 7 1.44 -8.82 -2.17
C PHE A 7 2.06 -7.71 -3.03
N ILE A 8 3.28 -7.26 -2.72
CA ILE A 8 3.98 -6.25 -3.53
C ILE A 8 4.30 -6.78 -4.92
N PHE A 9 4.87 -7.99 -5.00
CA PHE A 9 5.17 -8.62 -6.29
C PHE A 9 3.89 -8.96 -7.04
N GLY A 10 2.88 -9.52 -6.36
CA GLY A 10 1.58 -9.80 -6.98
C GLY A 10 0.99 -8.56 -7.64
N HIS A 11 0.96 -7.43 -6.93
CA HIS A 11 0.45 -6.18 -7.48
C HIS A 11 1.29 -5.71 -8.68
N LYS A 12 2.64 -5.75 -8.59
CA LYS A 12 3.51 -5.39 -9.73
C LYS A 12 3.30 -6.29 -10.95
N PHE A 13 3.10 -7.60 -10.75
CA PHE A 13 2.81 -8.52 -11.86
C PHE A 13 1.49 -8.17 -12.55
N GLY A 14 0.46 -7.80 -11.79
CA GLY A 14 -0.81 -7.36 -12.36
C GLY A 14 -0.73 -6.00 -13.08
N THR A 15 -0.07 -5.01 -12.48
CA THR A 15 -0.12 -3.62 -12.97
C THR A 15 0.99 -3.27 -13.96
N VAL A 16 2.21 -3.75 -13.74
CA VAL A 16 3.38 -3.40 -14.58
C VAL A 16 3.59 -4.42 -15.69
N TYR A 17 3.45 -5.71 -15.37
CA TYR A 17 3.73 -6.79 -16.30
C TYR A 17 2.47 -7.36 -16.97
N HIS A 18 1.28 -6.95 -16.51
CA HIS A 18 -0.02 -7.45 -16.97
C HIS A 18 -0.12 -8.98 -16.96
N ASP A 19 0.53 -9.62 -15.98
CA ASP A 19 0.59 -11.05 -15.77
C ASP A 19 -0.33 -11.42 -14.59
N GLU A 20 -1.62 -11.58 -14.90
CA GLU A 20 -2.66 -11.90 -13.91
C GLU A 20 -2.45 -13.27 -13.26
N GLU A 21 -1.85 -14.22 -14.00
CA GLU A 21 -1.55 -15.56 -13.48
C GLU A 21 -0.51 -15.47 -12.35
N LYS A 22 0.60 -14.77 -12.58
CA LYS A 22 1.61 -14.57 -11.54
C LYS A 22 1.10 -13.69 -10.42
N GLN A 23 0.32 -12.66 -10.74
CA GLN A 23 -0.34 -11.83 -9.73
C GLN A 23 -1.11 -12.70 -8.74
N GLU A 24 -2.00 -13.57 -9.25
CA GLU A 24 -2.82 -14.44 -8.42
C GLU A 24 -1.95 -15.45 -7.65
N ALA A 25 -0.93 -16.03 -8.28
CA ALA A 25 -0.02 -16.96 -7.63
C ALA A 25 0.69 -16.33 -6.42
N PHE A 26 1.20 -15.11 -6.57
CA PHE A 26 1.83 -14.37 -5.47
C PHE A 26 0.82 -14.02 -4.38
N TYR A 27 -0.36 -13.54 -4.74
CA TYR A 27 -1.40 -13.22 -3.75
C TYR A 27 -1.83 -14.44 -2.94
N LYS A 28 -2.09 -15.56 -3.62
CA LYS A 28 -2.41 -16.84 -2.97
C LYS A 28 -1.30 -17.26 -2.02
N ARG A 29 -0.03 -17.14 -2.45
CA ARG A 29 1.12 -17.48 -1.59
C ARG A 29 1.19 -16.60 -0.35
N GLY A 30 0.90 -15.31 -0.47
CA GLY A 30 0.82 -14.39 0.66
C GLY A 30 -0.29 -14.77 1.65
N ASP A 31 -1.46 -15.15 1.14
CA ASP A 31 -2.60 -15.60 1.93
C ASP A 31 -2.28 -16.92 2.67
N GLU A 32 -1.65 -17.90 2.01
CA GLU A 32 -1.21 -19.17 2.60
C GLU A 32 -0.24 -18.97 3.76
N ILE A 33 0.82 -18.17 3.57
CA ILE A 33 1.81 -17.90 4.62
C ILE A 33 1.13 -17.19 5.80
N ARG A 34 0.19 -16.28 5.52
CA ARG A 34 -0.56 -15.58 6.58
C ARG A 34 -1.40 -16.54 7.41
N GLU A 35 -2.08 -17.48 6.77
CA GLU A 35 -2.89 -18.50 7.42
C GLU A 35 -2.04 -19.46 8.25
N GLN A 36 -0.95 -19.98 7.67
CA GLN A 36 -0.01 -20.90 8.34
C GLN A 36 0.54 -20.32 9.65
N HIS A 37 0.85 -19.03 9.66
CA HIS A 37 1.40 -18.34 10.83
C HIS A 37 0.35 -17.62 11.67
N ARG A 38 -0.95 -17.79 11.38
CA ARG A 38 -2.09 -17.14 12.06
C ARG A 38 -1.89 -15.64 12.24
N LYS A 39 -1.35 -14.98 11.22
CA LYS A 39 -1.10 -13.53 11.26
C LYS A 39 -2.40 -12.80 10.91
N SER A 40 -3.03 -12.21 11.91
CA SER A 40 -4.13 -11.28 11.68
C SER A 40 -3.62 -10.04 10.95
N HIS A 41 -4.48 -9.46 10.12
CA HIS A 41 -4.23 -8.17 9.50
C HIS A 41 -5.47 -7.30 9.63
N THR A 42 -5.24 -6.00 9.66
CA THR A 42 -6.28 -4.99 9.56
C THR A 42 -5.99 -4.19 8.30
N CYS A 43 -7.02 -3.81 7.55
CA CYS A 43 -6.84 -2.93 6.41
C CYS A 43 -7.05 -1.48 6.82
N ALA A 44 -6.09 -0.62 6.50
CA ALA A 44 -6.20 0.82 6.71
C ALA A 44 -7.30 1.44 5.82
N LYS A 45 -7.36 1.00 4.56
CA LYS A 45 -8.41 1.34 3.60
C LYS A 45 -8.55 0.20 2.58
N THR A 46 -9.77 -0.05 2.12
CA THR A 46 -10.10 -1.19 1.23
C THR A 46 -10.74 -0.79 -0.09
N SER A 47 -11.05 0.50 -0.28
CA SER A 47 -11.61 1.04 -1.50
C SER A 47 -10.91 2.34 -1.88
N PHE A 48 -10.73 2.56 -3.17
CA PHE A 48 -10.28 3.81 -3.73
C PHE A 48 -11.42 4.39 -4.55
N ASN A 49 -11.79 5.64 -4.28
CA ASN A 49 -12.82 6.36 -5.03
C ASN A 49 -12.26 7.72 -5.44
N LEU A 50 -12.10 7.95 -6.74
CA LEU A 50 -11.44 9.14 -7.28
C LEU A 50 -12.18 10.43 -6.90
N SER A 51 -13.52 10.41 -6.91
CA SER A 51 -14.34 11.58 -6.57
C SER A 51 -14.18 12.04 -5.12
N GLU A 52 -13.68 11.18 -4.22
CA GLU A 52 -13.35 11.59 -2.86
C GLU A 52 -12.11 12.50 -2.78
N TYR A 53 -11.29 12.53 -3.83
CA TYR A 53 -9.97 13.16 -3.84
C TYR A 53 -9.82 14.28 -4.87
N GLU A 54 -10.62 14.27 -5.94
CA GLU A 54 -10.61 15.32 -6.97
C GLU A 54 -10.75 16.72 -6.35
N ASP A 55 -11.72 16.90 -5.44
CA ASP A 55 -11.96 18.16 -4.74
C ASP A 55 -11.18 18.29 -3.41
N ASN A 56 -10.46 17.25 -2.99
CA ASN A 56 -9.79 17.21 -1.69
C ASN A 56 -8.51 16.36 -1.73
N ILE A 57 -7.47 16.90 -2.36
CA ILE A 57 -6.15 16.26 -2.43
C ILE A 57 -5.57 16.01 -1.03
N GLN A 58 -5.85 16.86 -0.04
CA GLN A 58 -5.40 16.64 1.35
C GLN A 58 -5.97 15.35 1.93
N LYS A 59 -7.18 14.94 1.55
CA LYS A 59 -7.75 13.66 1.94
C LYS A 59 -6.97 12.49 1.34
N ALA A 60 -6.49 12.61 0.11
CA ALA A 60 -5.62 11.59 -0.51
C ALA A 60 -4.31 11.44 0.28
N PHE A 61 -3.68 12.55 0.69
CA PHE A 61 -2.49 12.50 1.56
C PHE A 61 -2.79 11.88 2.93
N LYS A 62 -3.91 12.24 3.57
CA LYS A 62 -4.31 11.62 4.86
C LYS A 62 -4.56 10.12 4.72
N ASP A 63 -5.21 9.70 3.64
CA ASP A 63 -5.47 8.29 3.39
C ASP A 63 -4.18 7.54 3.01
N TYR A 64 -3.26 8.19 2.29
CA TYR A 64 -1.91 7.70 2.04
C TYR A 64 -1.12 7.54 3.36
N ASP A 65 -1.18 8.52 4.25
CA ASP A 65 -0.52 8.49 5.55
C ASP A 65 -1.07 7.41 6.48
N LYS A 66 -2.30 6.95 6.31
CA LYS A 66 -2.78 5.76 7.05
C LYS A 66 -2.02 4.48 6.69
N PHE A 67 -1.40 4.44 5.53
CA PHE A 67 -0.49 3.36 5.15
C PHE A 67 0.94 3.59 5.70
N ASN A 68 1.27 4.81 6.13
CA ASN A 68 2.53 5.15 6.77
C ASN A 68 2.40 5.01 8.29
N ILE A 69 3.29 4.25 8.94
CA ILE A 69 3.36 4.20 10.40
C ILE A 69 4.54 5.05 10.83
N ASN A 70 4.28 6.22 11.41
CA ASN A 70 5.28 6.95 12.17
C ASN A 70 5.48 6.23 13.51
N LYS A 71 6.68 5.69 13.74
CA LYS A 71 7.08 5.21 15.06
C LYS A 71 8.06 6.22 15.65
N ASP A 72 7.64 6.84 16.74
CA ASP A 72 8.55 7.53 17.64
C ASP A 72 9.42 6.45 18.31
N LEU A 73 10.70 6.41 17.93
CA LEU A 73 11.67 5.53 18.57
C LEU A 73 12.45 6.40 19.56
N PRO A 74 12.34 6.13 20.88
CA PRO A 74 12.90 7.01 21.92
C PRO A 74 14.43 7.17 21.88
N VAL A 75 15.13 6.39 21.06
CA VAL A 75 16.59 6.44 20.89
C VAL A 75 17.01 7.27 19.67
N PHE A 76 16.13 7.50 18.68
CA PHE A 76 16.51 8.11 17.41
C PHE A 76 15.65 9.32 16.97
N GLY A 77 14.64 9.72 17.75
CA GLY A 77 13.72 10.81 17.39
C GLY A 77 12.62 10.36 16.41
N GLU A 78 11.87 11.32 15.87
CA GLU A 78 10.86 11.05 14.82
C GLU A 78 11.56 10.57 13.55
N ILE A 79 11.52 9.26 13.30
CA ILE A 79 11.93 8.68 12.02
C ILE A 79 10.66 8.40 11.20
N THR A 80 10.51 9.11 10.09
CA THR A 80 9.53 8.79 9.07
C THR A 80 10.07 7.64 8.22
N TYR A 81 9.65 6.41 8.51
CA TYR A 81 9.94 5.27 7.64
C TYR A 81 8.91 5.24 6.51
N THR A 82 9.25 5.78 5.33
CA THR A 82 8.36 5.67 4.16
C THR A 82 8.27 4.26 3.59
N CYS A 83 9.06 3.30 4.08
CA CYS A 83 9.08 1.94 3.53
C CYS A 83 9.47 0.83 4.52
N THR A 84 9.32 1.00 5.84
CA THR A 84 9.66 -0.07 6.81
C THR A 84 8.42 -0.60 7.52
N TRP A 85 7.78 -1.52 6.83
CA TRP A 85 6.60 -2.31 7.17
C TRP A 85 6.73 -3.14 8.48
N LEU A 86 6.82 -2.51 9.65
CA LEU A 86 7.02 -3.16 10.94
C LEU A 86 5.84 -2.91 11.90
N LEU A 87 4.84 -3.79 11.83
CA LEU A 87 4.54 -4.80 12.88
C LEU A 87 3.06 -5.22 13.03
N THR A 88 2.09 -4.65 12.32
CA THR A 88 0.66 -5.03 12.57
C THR A 88 -0.28 -5.01 11.37
N LEU A 89 0.14 -4.55 10.19
CA LEU A 89 -0.73 -4.48 9.00
C LEU A 89 -0.09 -5.31 7.88
N ALA A 90 -0.31 -6.62 7.90
CA ALA A 90 0.04 -7.44 6.74
C ALA A 90 -0.81 -6.96 5.55
N ALA A 91 -0.14 -6.51 4.48
CA ALA A 91 -0.82 -6.19 3.23
C ALA A 91 -1.74 -7.34 2.83
N CYS A 92 -2.84 -6.97 2.19
CA CYS A 92 -3.68 -7.88 1.44
C CYS A 92 -3.93 -7.28 0.08
N ARG A 93 -4.52 -8.07 -0.82
CA ARG A 93 -4.87 -7.70 -2.20
C ARG A 93 -5.55 -6.32 -2.27
N LYS A 94 -6.61 -6.13 -1.47
CA LYS A 94 -7.37 -4.86 -1.42
C LYS A 94 -6.54 -3.68 -0.96
N CYS A 95 -5.74 -3.89 0.08
CA CYS A 95 -4.92 -2.84 0.67
C CYS A 95 -3.80 -2.38 -0.30
N ILE A 96 -3.15 -3.32 -1.02
CA ILE A 96 -2.10 -2.97 -1.97
C ILE A 96 -2.66 -2.27 -3.21
N ASP A 97 -3.86 -2.66 -3.67
CA ASP A 97 -4.50 -2.00 -4.81
C ASP A 97 -4.91 -0.56 -4.49
N VAL A 98 -5.50 -0.31 -3.32
CA VAL A 98 -5.83 1.06 -2.87
C VAL A 98 -4.58 1.92 -2.75
N TYR A 99 -3.51 1.36 -2.19
CA TYR A 99 -2.23 2.05 -2.07
C TYR A 99 -1.64 2.38 -3.46
N GLY A 100 -1.71 1.45 -4.41
CA GLY A 100 -1.31 1.66 -5.80
C GLY A 100 -2.02 2.85 -6.44
N HIS A 101 -3.36 2.86 -6.37
CA HIS A 101 -4.16 3.97 -6.91
C HIS A 101 -3.88 5.31 -6.22
N LEU A 102 -3.66 5.33 -4.89
CA LEU A 102 -3.26 6.54 -4.18
C LEU A 102 -1.89 7.05 -4.66
N CYS A 103 -0.92 6.17 -4.87
CA CYS A 103 0.39 6.53 -5.39
C CYS A 103 0.31 7.13 -6.79
N GLU A 104 -0.48 6.54 -7.68
CA GLU A 104 -0.68 7.05 -9.04
C GLU A 104 -1.36 8.41 -9.02
N PHE A 105 -2.48 8.54 -8.30
CA PHE A 105 -3.19 9.80 -8.14
C PHE A 105 -2.28 10.92 -7.61
N LEU A 106 -1.52 10.65 -6.55
CA LEU A 106 -0.62 11.65 -5.97
C LEU A 106 0.54 12.01 -6.91
N LYS A 107 1.07 11.07 -7.69
CA LYS A 107 2.08 11.35 -8.73
C LYS A 107 1.54 12.23 -9.85
N ASP A 108 0.32 11.97 -10.30
CA ASP A 108 -0.31 12.76 -11.36
C ASP A 108 -0.60 14.18 -10.87
N LYS A 109 -1.09 14.34 -9.64
CA LYS A 109 -1.26 15.68 -9.04
C LYS A 109 0.05 16.42 -8.83
N GLN A 110 1.15 15.74 -8.49
CA GLN A 110 2.46 16.38 -8.44
C GLN A 110 2.94 16.86 -9.82
N ARG A 111 2.61 16.15 -10.90
CA ARG A 111 2.95 16.58 -12.27
C ARG A 111 2.12 17.79 -12.72
N GLU A 112 0.85 17.85 -12.37
CA GLU A 112 -0.01 19.02 -12.66
C GLU A 112 0.50 20.31 -12.01
N VAL A 113 1.05 20.23 -10.79
CA VAL A 113 1.59 21.39 -10.07
C VAL A 113 2.93 21.88 -10.64
N VAL A 114 3.66 21.01 -11.34
CA VAL A 114 5.01 21.28 -11.88
C VAL A 114 4.98 21.57 -13.39
N ALA A 115 3.84 21.39 -14.05
CA ALA A 115 3.67 21.76 -15.45
C ALA A 115 3.64 23.32 -15.61
N PRO A 116 4.43 23.89 -16.54
CA PRO A 116 4.57 25.33 -16.74
C PRO A 116 3.33 26.02 -17.32
#